data_AF-A0A7C6U8G2-F1
#
_entry.id   AF-A0A7C6U8G2-F1
#
_cell.length_a   1.000
_cell.length_b   1.000
_cell.length_c   1.000
_cell.angle_alpha   90.00
_cell.angle_beta   90.00
_cell.angle_gamma   90.00
#
_symmetry.space_group_name_H-M   'P 1'
#
loop_
_entity.id
_entity.type
_entity.pdbx_description
1 polymer ?
#
loop_
_entity_poly.entity_id
_entity_poly.type
_entity_poly.pdbx_seq_one_letter_code
_entity_poly.pdbx_strand_id
1 'polypeptide(L)'
;MAHSVVHPEAAPPGANDWSCRPTADKPHPVILLHGTFLNAYVGAAGMAPALRDAGYCVFAPTYGADADPLIGAAPGVNAIGDIRESSRQVGAFVERVRAATGAERVDLVGHSQGALVSRHYVTLGGGAEKVRTLVSLAGSFHGTTLGGIAVLGRRLQELGWPNGDSTSLVAGTAARQQLAGSDLLAELDAHGDTVPGVRYAALATRYDEVVNPYESQFIAPGPGAEVHNVTLQDGCEQDLSEHGSVIYNRRALHLVRQVLGDPAAAGPAPCEPTLIVAQLPPG
;
A
#
# COMPACT_ATOMS: atom_id res chain seq x y z
N MET A 1 -2.48 -9.99 12.83
CA MET A 1 -1.03 -10.29 12.83
C MET A 1 -0.72 -11.74 13.18
N ALA A 2 -1.16 -12.27 14.34
CA ALA A 2 -0.86 -13.65 14.76
C ALA A 2 -1.10 -14.75 13.70
N HIS A 3 -2.24 -14.73 12.99
CA HIS A 3 -2.52 -15.69 11.91
C HIS A 3 -1.46 -15.66 10.80
N SER A 4 -0.97 -14.47 10.46
CA SER A 4 0.01 -14.27 9.38
C SER A 4 1.42 -14.73 9.77
N VAL A 5 1.77 -14.73 11.06
CA VAL A 5 3.03 -15.31 11.54
C VAL A 5 3.05 -16.83 11.33
N VAL A 6 1.91 -17.49 11.52
CA VAL A 6 1.76 -18.94 11.33
C VAL A 6 1.56 -19.31 9.85
N HIS A 7 0.96 -18.40 9.06
CA HIS A 7 0.68 -18.59 7.65
C HIS A 7 1.21 -17.41 6.81
N PRO A 8 2.54 -17.28 6.66
CA PRO A 8 3.17 -16.10 6.05
C PRO A 8 2.82 -15.89 4.57
N GLU A 9 2.47 -16.96 3.87
CA GLU A 9 2.08 -16.94 2.45
C GLU A 9 0.57 -16.90 2.22
N ALA A 10 -0.24 -16.80 3.29
CA ALA A 10 -1.69 -16.80 3.14
C ALA A 10 -2.19 -15.49 2.50
N ALA A 11 -3.10 -15.62 1.55
CA ALA A 11 -3.94 -14.50 1.13
C ALA A 11 -4.99 -14.21 2.20
N PRO A 12 -5.38 -12.95 2.43
CA PRO A 12 -6.52 -12.66 3.29
C PRO A 12 -7.83 -13.14 2.66
N PRO A 13 -8.89 -13.32 3.46
CA PRO A 13 -10.21 -13.62 2.93
C PRO A 13 -10.62 -12.64 1.83
N GLY A 14 -11.12 -13.19 0.73
CA GLY A 14 -11.60 -12.43 -0.41
C GLY A 14 -10.57 -11.93 -1.41
N ALA A 15 -9.27 -12.19 -1.18
CA ALA A 15 -8.23 -11.98 -2.18
C ALA A 15 -7.79 -13.27 -2.87
N ASN A 16 -7.22 -13.14 -4.07
CA ASN A 16 -6.56 -14.21 -4.84
C ASN A 16 -7.48 -15.35 -5.29
N ASP A 17 -8.77 -15.07 -5.53
CA ASP A 17 -9.61 -15.95 -6.33
C ASP A 17 -9.28 -15.80 -7.82
N TRP A 18 -8.41 -16.68 -8.31
CA TRP A 18 -7.98 -16.70 -9.71
C TRP A 18 -9.07 -17.11 -10.70
N SER A 19 -10.22 -17.60 -10.21
CA SER A 19 -11.40 -17.87 -11.03
C SER A 19 -12.31 -16.65 -11.20
N CYS A 20 -12.07 -15.57 -10.44
CA CYS A 20 -12.85 -14.34 -10.53
C CYS A 20 -12.80 -13.75 -11.95
N ARG A 21 -13.94 -13.20 -12.38
CA ARG A 21 -14.08 -12.50 -13.67
C ARG A 21 -14.64 -11.11 -13.43
N PRO A 22 -13.93 -10.04 -13.83
CA PRO A 22 -14.43 -8.68 -13.77
C PRO A 22 -15.77 -8.55 -14.51
N THR A 23 -16.65 -7.70 -13.98
CA THR A 23 -17.96 -7.41 -14.60
C THR A 23 -17.89 -6.09 -15.37
N ALA A 24 -18.95 -5.76 -16.12
CA ALA A 24 -19.04 -4.45 -16.78
C ALA A 24 -19.01 -3.28 -15.79
N ASP A 25 -19.59 -3.46 -14.59
CA ASP A 25 -19.60 -2.45 -13.53
C ASP A 25 -18.27 -2.36 -12.78
N LYS A 26 -17.50 -3.46 -12.75
CA LYS A 26 -16.20 -3.60 -12.07
C LYS A 26 -15.16 -4.19 -13.03
N PRO A 27 -14.79 -3.52 -14.13
CA PRO A 27 -13.99 -4.11 -15.20
C PRO A 27 -12.49 -4.26 -14.85
N HIS A 28 -12.03 -3.59 -13.80
CA HIS A 28 -10.63 -3.57 -13.38
C HIS A 28 -10.44 -4.33 -12.07
N PRO A 29 -9.63 -5.40 -12.05
CA PRO A 29 -9.20 -6.04 -10.82
C PRO A 29 -8.43 -5.07 -9.92
N VAL A 30 -8.60 -5.21 -8.61
CA VAL A 30 -7.87 -4.42 -7.60
C VAL A 30 -6.74 -5.25 -7.02
N ILE A 31 -5.53 -4.71 -7.04
CA ILE A 31 -4.34 -5.32 -6.42
C ILE A 31 -3.93 -4.50 -5.21
N LEU A 32 -3.95 -5.15 -4.04
CA LEU A 32 -3.59 -4.56 -2.75
C LEU A 32 -2.12 -4.89 -2.44
N LEU A 33 -1.30 -3.88 -2.24
CA LEU A 33 0.15 -4.01 -2.01
C LEU A 33 0.51 -3.59 -0.59
N HIS A 34 1.08 -4.53 0.17
CA HIS A 34 1.47 -4.33 1.56
C HIS A 34 2.67 -3.39 1.72
N GLY A 35 2.85 -2.83 2.92
CA GLY A 35 3.99 -1.98 3.27
C GLY A 35 5.22 -2.75 3.77
N THR A 36 6.23 -1.98 4.19
CA THR A 36 7.50 -2.47 4.76
C THR A 36 7.24 -3.42 5.94
N PHE A 37 7.99 -4.52 6.00
CA PHE A 37 7.91 -5.58 7.02
C PHE A 37 6.64 -6.41 7.04
N LEU A 38 5.66 -6.14 6.17
CA LEU A 38 4.38 -6.84 6.13
C LEU A 38 4.38 -7.92 5.03
N ASN A 39 3.22 -8.57 4.85
CA ASN A 39 2.92 -9.48 3.75
C ASN A 39 1.48 -9.28 3.27
N ALA A 40 1.06 -10.05 2.26
CA ALA A 40 -0.27 -9.95 1.66
C ALA A 40 -1.40 -10.03 2.69
N TYR A 41 -1.33 -10.93 3.67
CA TYR A 41 -2.41 -11.09 4.65
C TYR A 41 -2.61 -9.80 5.46
N VAL A 42 -1.56 -9.29 6.10
CA VAL A 42 -1.68 -8.11 6.97
C VAL A 42 -1.98 -6.84 6.17
N GLY A 43 -1.36 -6.68 5.00
CA GLY A 43 -1.54 -5.50 4.16
C GLY A 43 -2.91 -5.38 3.52
N ALA A 44 -3.62 -6.50 3.31
CA ALA A 44 -4.88 -6.50 2.58
C ALA A 44 -6.10 -6.96 3.40
N ALA A 45 -5.95 -7.51 4.60
CA ALA A 45 -7.07 -8.03 5.40
C ALA A 45 -8.13 -6.97 5.76
N GLY A 46 -7.77 -5.70 5.87
CA GLY A 46 -8.71 -4.63 6.19
C GLY A 46 -9.63 -4.23 5.02
N MET A 47 -9.18 -4.39 3.78
CA MET A 47 -9.92 -3.94 2.58
C MET A 47 -10.41 -5.08 1.69
N ALA A 48 -9.68 -6.20 1.61
CA ALA A 48 -9.96 -7.27 0.66
C ALA A 48 -11.38 -7.88 0.79
N PRO A 49 -11.88 -8.23 2.00
CA PRO A 49 -13.23 -8.78 2.13
C PRO A 49 -14.29 -7.79 1.64
N ALA A 50 -14.19 -6.53 2.06
CA ALA A 50 -15.19 -5.52 1.74
C ALA A 50 -15.18 -5.12 0.25
N LEU A 51 -14.00 -5.08 -0.39
CA LEU A 51 -13.90 -4.87 -1.84
C LEU A 51 -14.47 -6.05 -2.61
N ARG A 52 -14.21 -7.29 -2.19
CA ARG A 52 -14.83 -8.48 -2.80
C ARG A 52 -16.35 -8.45 -2.65
N ASP A 53 -16.86 -8.12 -1.46
CA ASP A 53 -18.30 -8.03 -1.20
C ASP A 53 -18.96 -6.89 -2.01
N ALA A 54 -18.19 -5.86 -2.37
CA ALA A 54 -18.59 -4.82 -3.32
C ALA A 54 -18.47 -5.23 -4.82
N GLY A 55 -18.10 -6.49 -5.09
CA GLY A 55 -18.06 -7.07 -6.44
C GLY A 55 -16.74 -6.93 -7.19
N TYR A 56 -15.66 -6.46 -6.55
CA TYR A 56 -14.35 -6.39 -7.17
C TYR A 56 -13.66 -7.77 -7.20
N CYS A 57 -12.94 -8.08 -8.29
CA CYS A 57 -11.91 -9.10 -8.23
C CYS A 57 -10.68 -8.55 -7.52
N VAL A 58 -10.36 -9.09 -6.34
CA VAL A 58 -9.29 -8.58 -5.47
C VAL A 58 -8.12 -9.56 -5.44
N PHE A 59 -6.90 -9.03 -5.54
CA PHE A 59 -5.66 -9.79 -5.47
C PHE A 59 -4.66 -9.11 -4.53
N ALA A 60 -3.77 -9.89 -3.93
CA ALA A 60 -2.74 -9.39 -3.02
C ALA A 60 -1.49 -10.29 -3.11
N PRO A 61 -0.37 -9.82 -3.67
CA PRO A 61 0.90 -10.52 -3.64
C PRO A 61 1.65 -10.24 -2.34
N THR A 62 2.46 -11.21 -1.90
CA THR A 62 3.60 -10.97 -1.01
C THR A 62 4.83 -10.75 -1.89
N TYR A 63 5.62 -9.72 -1.61
CA TYR A 63 6.78 -9.34 -2.43
C TYR A 63 7.93 -8.79 -1.59
N GLY A 64 9.13 -8.73 -2.17
CA GLY A 64 10.27 -8.03 -1.58
C GLY A 64 10.89 -8.74 -0.37
N ALA A 65 10.83 -10.07 -0.34
CA ALA A 65 11.68 -10.86 0.55
C ALA A 65 13.16 -10.54 0.28
N ASP A 66 13.97 -10.46 1.33
CA ASP A 66 15.42 -10.35 1.20
C ASP A 66 16.05 -11.74 1.32
N ALA A 67 17.04 -12.02 0.48
CA ALA A 67 17.77 -13.28 0.50
C ALA A 67 18.83 -13.31 1.64
N ASP A 68 19.14 -12.17 2.25
CA ASP A 68 20.02 -12.09 3.40
C ASP A 68 19.37 -12.78 4.62
N PRO A 69 19.95 -13.88 5.15
CA PRO A 69 19.36 -14.64 6.23
C PRO A 69 19.41 -13.93 7.60
N LEU A 70 20.14 -12.82 7.75
CA LEU A 70 20.13 -12.02 8.99
C LEU A 70 18.97 -11.01 9.00
N ILE A 71 18.53 -10.57 7.82
CA ILE A 71 17.48 -9.54 7.66
C ILE A 71 16.13 -10.19 7.27
N GLY A 72 16.15 -11.21 6.41
CA GLY A 72 14.97 -11.89 5.85
C GLY A 72 14.56 -13.20 6.52
N ALA A 73 15.16 -13.58 7.65
CA ALA A 73 14.85 -14.86 8.30
C ALA A 73 13.52 -14.90 9.07
N ALA A 74 12.89 -13.76 9.34
CA ALA A 74 11.67 -13.72 10.13
C ALA A 74 10.43 -14.09 9.28
N PRO A 75 9.69 -15.16 9.60
CA PRO A 75 8.52 -15.57 8.83
C PRO A 75 7.48 -14.45 8.73
N GLY A 76 7.04 -14.16 7.50
CA GLY A 76 6.03 -13.15 7.22
C GLY A 76 6.56 -11.72 7.06
N VAL A 77 7.84 -11.46 7.36
CA VAL A 77 8.48 -10.15 7.13
C VAL A 77 8.95 -10.07 5.68
N ASN A 78 8.30 -9.21 4.89
CA ASN A 78 8.67 -8.95 3.51
C ASN A 78 8.77 -7.43 3.24
N ALA A 79 8.87 -7.03 1.97
CA ALA A 79 9.13 -5.64 1.57
C ALA A 79 10.39 -5.05 2.28
N ILE A 80 11.47 -5.83 2.30
CA ILE A 80 12.76 -5.51 2.91
C ILE A 80 13.92 -5.52 1.91
N GLY A 81 13.79 -6.29 0.83
CA GLY A 81 14.75 -6.37 -0.28
C GLY A 81 14.72 -5.15 -1.21
N ASP A 82 15.35 -5.23 -2.38
CA ASP A 82 15.39 -4.11 -3.33
C ASP A 82 13.99 -3.77 -3.88
N ILE A 83 13.62 -2.48 -3.86
CA ILE A 83 12.35 -1.96 -4.38
C ILE A 83 12.24 -2.09 -5.90
N ARG A 84 13.35 -2.03 -6.65
CA ARG A 84 13.35 -2.27 -8.10
C ARG A 84 12.97 -3.72 -8.40
N GLU A 85 13.50 -4.65 -7.62
CA GLU A 85 13.16 -6.07 -7.72
C GLU A 85 11.71 -6.34 -7.25
N SER A 86 11.30 -5.71 -6.16
CA SER A 86 9.90 -5.73 -5.69
C SER A 86 8.93 -5.21 -6.77
N SER A 87 9.31 -4.14 -7.47
CA SER A 87 8.55 -3.59 -8.60
C SER A 87 8.45 -4.58 -9.76
N ARG A 88 9.53 -5.32 -10.07
CA ARG A 88 9.52 -6.39 -11.08
C ARG A 88 8.58 -7.54 -10.67
N GLN A 89 8.59 -7.93 -9.40
CA GLN A 89 7.69 -8.96 -8.86
C GLN A 89 6.22 -8.52 -8.96
N VAL A 90 5.93 -7.26 -8.60
CA VAL A 90 4.60 -6.66 -8.77
C VAL A 90 4.20 -6.62 -10.24
N GLY A 91 5.09 -6.24 -11.15
CA GLY A 91 4.81 -6.25 -12.60
C GLY A 91 4.45 -7.65 -13.11
N ALA A 92 5.20 -8.68 -12.72
CA ALA A 92 4.87 -10.06 -13.07
C ALA A 92 3.51 -10.50 -12.49
N PHE A 93 3.18 -10.07 -11.27
CA PHE A 93 1.89 -10.34 -10.65
C PHE A 93 0.74 -9.64 -11.36
N VAL A 94 0.91 -8.37 -11.77
CA VAL A 94 -0.05 -7.61 -12.58
C VAL A 94 -0.34 -8.35 -13.89
N GLU A 95 0.69 -8.82 -14.60
CA GLU A 95 0.47 -9.59 -15.84
C GLU A 95 -0.29 -10.89 -15.59
N ARG A 96 0.02 -11.59 -14.50
CA ARG A 96 -0.70 -12.80 -14.12
C ARG A 96 -2.18 -12.52 -13.83
N VAL A 97 -2.49 -11.42 -13.13
CA VAL A 97 -3.86 -10.99 -12.85
C VAL A 97 -4.60 -10.65 -14.14
N ARG A 98 -3.99 -9.86 -15.04
CA ARG A 98 -4.56 -9.51 -16.35
C ARG A 98 -4.83 -10.75 -17.19
N ALA A 99 -3.89 -11.69 -17.26
CA ALA A 99 -4.04 -12.94 -18.01
C ALA A 99 -5.16 -13.83 -17.44
N ALA A 100 -5.28 -13.92 -16.11
CA ALA A 100 -6.30 -14.76 -15.47
C ALA A 100 -7.71 -14.16 -15.60
N THR A 101 -7.83 -12.84 -15.55
CA THR A 101 -9.12 -12.13 -15.52
C THR A 101 -9.60 -11.67 -16.90
N GLY A 102 -8.68 -11.51 -17.86
CA GLY A 102 -8.94 -10.91 -19.17
C GLY A 102 -8.97 -9.38 -19.16
N ALA A 103 -8.66 -8.72 -18.03
CA ALA A 103 -8.69 -7.27 -17.92
C ALA A 103 -7.51 -6.61 -18.64
N GLU A 104 -7.77 -5.51 -19.37
CA GLU A 104 -6.71 -4.72 -20.01
C GLU A 104 -5.86 -3.97 -18.99
N ARG A 105 -6.46 -3.49 -17.89
CA ARG A 105 -5.78 -2.73 -16.83
C ARG A 105 -6.27 -3.12 -15.46
N VAL A 106 -5.44 -2.88 -14.46
CA VAL A 106 -5.73 -3.09 -13.03
C VAL A 106 -5.72 -1.77 -12.27
N ASP A 107 -6.29 -1.78 -11.07
CA ASP A 107 -6.13 -0.71 -10.09
C ASP A 107 -5.16 -1.17 -8.99
N LEU A 108 -4.20 -0.33 -8.62
CA LEU A 108 -3.26 -0.59 -7.54
C LEU A 108 -3.65 0.23 -6.31
N VAL A 109 -3.69 -0.42 -5.15
CA VAL A 109 -3.82 0.25 -3.85
C VAL A 109 -2.62 -0.16 -3.01
N GLY A 110 -1.70 0.77 -2.79
CA GLY A 110 -0.46 0.54 -2.08
C GLY A 110 -0.44 1.22 -0.72
N HIS A 111 -0.10 0.46 0.33
CA HIS A 111 0.14 0.99 1.66
C HIS A 111 1.63 1.25 1.89
N SER A 112 1.99 2.42 2.45
CA SER A 112 3.37 2.71 2.82
C SER A 112 4.33 2.48 1.64
N GLN A 113 5.32 1.59 1.78
CA GLN A 113 6.21 1.17 0.69
C GLN A 113 5.47 0.62 -0.55
N GLY A 114 4.31 -0.03 -0.39
CA GLY A 114 3.51 -0.53 -1.51
C GLY A 114 3.10 0.58 -2.48
N ALA A 115 2.90 1.80 -2.00
CA ALA A 115 2.68 2.96 -2.86
C ALA A 115 3.95 3.36 -3.64
N LEU A 116 5.13 3.31 -3.01
CA LEU A 116 6.41 3.60 -3.64
C LEU A 116 6.79 2.53 -4.69
N VAL A 117 6.55 1.25 -4.39
CA VAL A 117 6.73 0.14 -5.35
C VAL A 117 5.79 0.31 -6.55
N SER A 118 4.54 0.75 -6.29
CA SER A 118 3.57 1.07 -7.35
C SER A 118 4.05 2.26 -8.20
N ARG A 119 4.54 3.34 -7.58
CA ARG A 119 5.14 4.50 -8.27
C ARG A 119 6.26 4.04 -9.18
N HIS A 120 7.21 3.26 -8.66
CA HIS A 120 8.30 2.73 -9.46
C HIS A 120 7.80 1.87 -10.63
N TYR A 121 6.81 1.00 -10.39
CA TYR A 121 6.26 0.15 -11.44
C TYR A 121 5.61 0.97 -12.58
N VAL A 122 4.79 1.97 -12.26
CA VAL A 122 4.14 2.78 -13.29
C VAL A 122 5.12 3.69 -14.03
N THR A 123 6.12 4.23 -13.34
CA THR A 123 7.10 5.17 -13.92
C THR A 123 8.21 4.48 -14.71
N LEU A 124 8.82 3.43 -14.16
CA LEU A 124 10.02 2.79 -14.70
C LEU A 124 9.83 1.29 -15.00
N GLY A 125 8.91 0.62 -14.29
CA GLY A 125 8.68 -0.82 -14.40
C GLY A 125 7.75 -1.26 -15.54
N GLY A 126 7.35 -0.34 -16.43
CA GLY A 126 6.49 -0.66 -17.58
C GLY A 126 5.00 -0.85 -17.23
N GLY A 127 4.55 -0.24 -16.13
CA GLY A 127 3.16 -0.31 -15.64
C GLY A 127 2.21 0.72 -16.23
N ALA A 128 2.70 1.77 -16.89
CA ALA A 128 1.93 2.93 -17.37
C ALA A 128 0.63 2.55 -18.13
N GLU A 129 0.70 1.61 -19.06
CA GLU A 129 -0.46 1.20 -19.88
C GLU A 129 -1.32 0.12 -19.22
N LYS A 130 -0.86 -0.45 -18.09
CA LYS A 130 -1.48 -1.61 -17.41
C LYS A 130 -2.18 -1.23 -16.12
N VAL A 131 -1.91 -0.04 -15.62
CA VAL A 131 -2.52 0.51 -14.40
C VAL A 131 -3.46 1.63 -14.80
N ARG A 132 -4.70 1.56 -14.35
CA ARG A 132 -5.68 2.63 -14.54
C ARG A 132 -5.62 3.64 -13.40
N THR A 133 -5.58 3.13 -12.17
CA THR A 133 -5.56 3.94 -10.95
C THR A 133 -4.50 3.46 -9.98
N LEU A 134 -3.77 4.40 -9.37
CA LEU A 134 -2.85 4.16 -8.25
C LEU A 134 -3.37 4.94 -7.03
N VAL A 135 -3.77 4.21 -5.99
CA VAL A 135 -4.14 4.78 -4.69
C VAL A 135 -3.02 4.54 -3.68
N SER A 136 -2.48 5.61 -3.13
CA SER A 136 -1.49 5.63 -2.06
C SER A 136 -2.20 5.77 -0.71
N LEU A 137 -2.00 4.81 0.20
CA LEU A 137 -2.48 4.83 1.58
C LEU A 137 -1.29 5.02 2.50
N ALA A 138 -1.20 6.16 3.18
CA ALA A 138 -0.04 6.52 4.00
C ALA A 138 1.32 6.28 3.29
N GLY A 139 1.38 6.53 1.97
CA GLY A 139 2.47 6.05 1.12
C GLY A 139 3.74 6.88 1.23
N SER A 140 4.89 6.22 1.19
CA SER A 140 6.21 6.87 1.19
C SER A 140 6.60 7.37 -0.21
N PHE A 141 5.71 8.11 -0.88
CA PHE A 141 5.85 8.50 -2.29
C PHE A 141 7.13 9.32 -2.52
N HIS A 142 7.44 10.22 -1.59
CA HIS A 142 8.66 11.04 -1.54
C HIS A 142 9.64 10.56 -0.43
N GLY A 143 9.48 9.31 0.01
CA GLY A 143 10.30 8.71 1.06
C GLY A 143 9.86 9.06 2.48
N THR A 144 10.72 8.66 3.43
CA THR A 144 10.60 8.87 4.87
C THR A 144 11.99 9.17 5.45
N THR A 145 12.10 9.27 6.77
CA THR A 145 13.35 9.42 7.50
C THR A 145 13.77 8.10 8.15
N LEU A 146 15.04 8.03 8.55
CA LEU A 146 15.55 6.95 9.37
C LEU A 146 14.74 6.76 10.67
N GLY A 147 14.36 7.89 11.28
CA GLY A 147 13.52 7.91 12.48
C GLY A 147 12.14 7.31 12.23
N GLY A 148 11.52 7.62 11.09
CA GLY A 148 10.23 7.05 10.69
C GLY A 148 10.27 5.53 10.55
N ILE A 149 11.29 5.00 9.87
CA ILE A 149 11.48 3.54 9.73
C ILE A 149 11.70 2.88 11.08
N ALA A 150 12.51 3.50 11.96
CA ALA A 150 12.73 3.00 13.32
C ALA A 150 11.44 3.00 14.16
N VAL A 151 10.60 4.03 14.01
CA VAL A 151 9.27 4.10 14.64
C VAL A 151 8.39 2.96 14.15
N LEU A 152 8.31 2.72 12.84
CA LEU A 152 7.54 1.62 12.25
C LEU A 152 7.98 0.27 12.83
N GLY A 153 9.29 0.02 12.89
CA GLY A 153 9.86 -1.19 13.49
C GLY A 153 9.42 -1.38 14.95
N ARG A 154 9.52 -0.33 15.77
CA ARG A 154 9.07 -0.39 17.18
C ARG A 154 7.57 -0.66 17.29
N ARG A 155 6.73 -0.01 16.49
CA ARG A 155 5.27 -0.21 16.50
C ARG A 155 4.88 -1.64 16.17
N LEU A 156 5.49 -2.22 15.14
CA LEU A 156 5.25 -3.61 14.78
C LEU A 156 5.71 -4.57 15.89
N GLN A 157 6.84 -4.29 16.55
CA GLN A 157 7.32 -5.08 17.67
C GLN A 157 6.37 -5.02 18.89
N GLU A 158 5.84 -3.82 19.21
CA GLU A 158 4.83 -3.62 20.26
C GLU A 158 3.56 -4.46 20.01
N LEU A 159 3.24 -4.74 18.74
CA LEU A 159 2.11 -5.58 18.31
C LEU A 159 2.46 -7.07 18.19
N GLY A 160 3.65 -7.48 18.66
CA GLY A 160 4.12 -8.86 18.62
C GLY A 160 4.52 -9.36 17.23
N TRP A 161 4.77 -8.45 16.28
CA TRP A 161 5.28 -8.83 14.97
C TRP A 161 6.76 -9.27 15.07
N PRO A 162 7.16 -10.38 14.44
CA PRO A 162 8.52 -10.88 14.53
C PRO A 162 9.43 -10.04 13.63
N ASN A 163 10.01 -8.96 14.13
CA ASN A 163 10.86 -8.07 13.33
C ASN A 163 12.27 -7.85 13.90
N GLY A 164 12.74 -8.71 14.81
CA GLY A 164 14.12 -8.63 15.31
C GLY A 164 14.43 -7.31 16.02
N ASP A 165 15.71 -6.99 16.22
CA ASP A 165 16.13 -5.68 16.73
C ASP A 165 15.92 -4.61 15.65
N SER A 166 15.28 -3.50 16.02
CA SER A 166 15.06 -2.30 15.19
C SER A 166 16.28 -1.83 14.41
N THR A 167 17.50 -2.10 14.91
CA THR A 167 18.76 -1.76 14.23
C THR A 167 19.01 -2.61 12.97
N SER A 168 18.63 -3.89 12.97
CA SER A 168 18.79 -4.79 11.82
C SER A 168 17.75 -4.52 10.73
N LEU A 169 16.56 -4.05 11.11
CA LEU A 169 15.49 -3.65 10.18
C LEU A 169 15.84 -2.45 9.31
N VAL A 170 16.63 -1.53 9.87
CA VAL A 170 17.11 -0.33 9.17
C VAL A 170 18.23 -0.66 8.16
N ALA A 171 18.84 -1.84 8.27
CA ALA A 171 19.88 -2.31 7.36
C ALA A 171 19.34 -2.82 6.01
N GLY A 172 18.03 -3.11 5.91
CA GLY A 172 17.42 -3.63 4.68
C GLY A 172 17.54 -2.66 3.49
N THR A 173 17.69 -3.21 2.29
CA THR A 173 17.85 -2.42 1.05
C THR A 173 16.65 -1.49 0.82
N ALA A 174 15.42 -1.99 1.01
CA ALA A 174 14.22 -1.17 0.89
C ALA A 174 14.17 -0.02 1.90
N ALA A 175 14.65 -0.24 3.13
CA ALA A 175 14.66 0.80 4.16
C ALA A 175 15.54 1.98 3.71
N ARG A 176 16.73 1.69 3.17
CA ARG A 176 17.64 2.71 2.62
C ARG A 176 17.06 3.41 1.39
N GLN A 177 16.42 2.67 0.50
CA GLN A 177 15.81 3.21 -0.70
C GLN A 177 14.58 4.10 -0.40
N GLN A 178 13.91 3.90 0.73
CA GLN A 178 12.82 4.76 1.20
C GLN A 178 13.29 6.05 1.86
N LEU A 179 14.59 6.22 2.18
CA LEU A 179 15.06 7.45 2.80
C LEU A 179 14.94 8.62 1.82
N ALA A 180 14.32 9.73 2.24
CA ALA A 180 14.24 10.94 1.44
C ALA A 180 15.65 11.37 0.96
N GLY A 181 15.79 11.61 -0.34
CA GLY A 181 17.07 11.88 -0.98
C GLY A 181 17.89 10.64 -1.38
N SER A 182 17.33 9.43 -1.28
CA SER A 182 17.95 8.22 -1.84
C SER A 182 18.05 8.29 -3.36
N ASP A 183 18.99 7.53 -3.94
CA ASP A 183 19.17 7.46 -5.39
C ASP A 183 17.91 6.96 -6.11
N LEU A 184 17.15 6.06 -5.49
CA LEU A 184 15.87 5.58 -6.04
C LEU A 184 14.85 6.71 -6.14
N LEU A 185 14.70 7.51 -5.08
CA LEU A 185 13.73 8.61 -5.08
C LEU A 185 14.20 9.73 -6.02
N ALA A 186 15.49 10.05 -6.04
CA ALA A 186 16.05 11.01 -7.00
C ALA A 186 15.80 10.59 -8.46
N GLU A 187 15.92 9.30 -8.77
CA GLU A 187 15.58 8.74 -10.08
C GLU A 187 14.09 8.91 -10.39
N LEU A 188 13.18 8.57 -9.46
CA LEU A 188 11.74 8.71 -9.66
C LEU A 188 11.31 10.18 -9.79
N ASP A 189 11.85 11.06 -8.96
CA ASP A 189 11.51 12.49 -8.93
C ASP A 189 11.94 13.19 -10.23
N ALA A 190 12.95 12.69 -10.94
CA ALA A 190 13.34 13.19 -12.25
C ALA A 190 12.25 12.99 -13.33
N HIS A 191 11.30 12.06 -13.11
CA HIS A 191 10.14 11.83 -13.96
C HIS A 191 8.87 12.55 -13.49
N GLY A 192 8.93 13.21 -12.32
CA GLY A 192 7.76 13.72 -11.61
C GLY A 192 6.93 12.62 -10.97
N ASP A 193 5.79 13.02 -10.43
CA ASP A 193 4.96 12.13 -9.59
C ASP A 193 3.95 11.31 -10.37
N THR A 194 3.62 11.74 -11.59
CA THR A 194 2.51 11.17 -12.35
C THR A 194 2.92 10.83 -13.77
N VAL A 195 2.45 9.67 -14.21
CA VAL A 195 2.56 9.18 -15.57
C VAL A 195 1.24 9.42 -16.32
N PRO A 196 1.26 9.98 -17.55
CA PRO A 196 0.05 10.19 -18.33
C PRO A 196 -0.79 8.92 -18.50
N GLY A 197 -2.11 9.07 -18.39
CA GLY A 197 -3.07 7.95 -18.54
C GLY A 197 -3.36 7.16 -17.25
N VAL A 198 -2.67 7.47 -16.15
CA VAL A 198 -2.94 6.90 -14.82
C VAL A 198 -3.63 7.95 -13.94
N ARG A 199 -4.65 7.54 -13.19
CA ARG A 199 -5.33 8.36 -12.17
C ARG A 199 -4.68 8.12 -10.81
N TYR A 200 -4.49 9.16 -10.02
CA TYR A 200 -3.81 9.05 -8.73
C TYR A 200 -4.70 9.51 -7.58
N ALA A 201 -4.56 8.86 -6.44
CA ALA A 201 -5.03 9.40 -5.17
C ALA A 201 -4.02 9.14 -4.06
N ALA A 202 -3.90 10.06 -3.11
CA ALA A 202 -3.12 9.89 -1.90
C ALA A 202 -4.00 10.18 -0.68
N LEU A 203 -4.13 9.19 0.19
CA LEU A 203 -4.86 9.29 1.44
C LEU A 203 -3.83 9.28 2.56
N ALA A 204 -3.59 10.46 3.13
CA ALA A 204 -2.61 10.69 4.18
C ALA A 204 -3.31 11.00 5.51
N THR A 205 -2.59 10.86 6.61
CA THR A 205 -3.11 11.16 7.95
C THR A 205 -2.18 12.11 8.71
N ARG A 206 -2.76 13.10 9.40
CA ARG A 206 -2.01 14.03 10.27
C ARG A 206 -1.31 13.32 11.44
N TYR A 207 -1.75 12.10 11.76
CA TYR A 207 -1.21 11.28 12.85
C TYR A 207 -0.21 10.24 12.37
N ASP A 208 0.19 10.27 11.10
CA ASP A 208 1.24 9.38 10.60
C ASP A 208 2.52 9.64 11.39
N GLU A 209 3.11 8.64 12.03
CA GLU A 209 4.34 8.76 12.79
C GLU A 209 5.58 8.28 12.01
N VAL A 210 5.36 7.71 10.82
CA VAL A 210 6.39 7.06 10.01
C VAL A 210 6.79 7.96 8.85
N VAL A 211 5.85 8.39 8.01
CA VAL A 211 6.13 9.24 6.84
C VAL A 211 5.80 10.68 7.20
N ASN A 212 6.82 11.40 7.68
CA ASN A 212 6.69 12.77 8.19
C ASN A 212 7.66 13.76 7.54
N PRO A 213 7.24 15.00 7.25
CA PRO A 213 5.88 15.54 7.45
C PRO A 213 4.84 14.84 6.56
N TYR A 214 3.62 14.60 7.06
CA TYR A 214 2.64 13.75 6.37
C TYR A 214 2.23 14.30 5.00
N GLU A 215 2.33 15.61 4.78
CA GLU A 215 2.05 16.24 3.49
C GLU A 215 3.02 15.76 2.39
N SER A 216 4.19 15.24 2.75
CA SER A 216 5.13 14.61 1.79
C SER A 216 4.55 13.36 1.12
N GLN A 217 3.44 12.83 1.62
CA GLN A 217 2.76 11.68 1.02
C GLN A 217 1.86 12.09 -0.17
N PHE A 218 1.54 13.38 -0.28
CA PHE A 218 0.70 13.89 -1.36
C PHE A 218 1.44 13.88 -2.70
N ILE A 219 0.68 13.61 -3.75
CA ILE A 219 1.18 13.45 -5.11
C ILE A 219 1.02 14.79 -5.82
N ALA A 220 2.08 15.29 -6.43
CA ALA A 220 2.06 16.51 -7.24
C ALA A 220 1.47 16.20 -8.64
N PRO A 221 0.44 16.93 -9.10
CA PRO A 221 -0.12 16.70 -10.42
C PRO A 221 0.86 17.14 -11.51
N GLY A 222 1.23 16.20 -12.39
CA GLY A 222 1.87 16.50 -13.67
C GLY A 222 0.87 17.02 -14.70
N PRO A 223 1.33 17.46 -15.87
CA PRO A 223 0.46 18.00 -16.91
C PRO A 223 -0.66 17.03 -17.32
N GLY A 224 -1.91 17.46 -17.11
CA GLY A 224 -3.10 16.66 -17.45
C GLY A 224 -3.39 15.47 -16.52
N ALA A 225 -2.66 15.32 -15.41
CA ALA A 225 -2.89 14.26 -14.45
C ALA A 225 -4.09 14.56 -13.54
N GLU A 226 -4.93 13.55 -13.32
CA GLU A 226 -5.97 13.58 -12.30
C GLU A 226 -5.35 13.06 -10.98
N VAL A 227 -5.26 13.94 -9.98
CA VAL A 227 -4.73 13.61 -8.65
C VAL A 227 -5.71 14.03 -7.57
N HIS A 228 -6.03 13.10 -6.66
CA HIS A 228 -6.88 13.35 -5.50
C HIS A 228 -6.11 13.14 -4.19
N ASN A 229 -5.62 14.23 -3.59
CA ASN A 229 -4.97 14.21 -2.29
C ASN A 229 -6.00 14.46 -1.19
N VAL A 230 -6.03 13.61 -0.16
CA VAL A 230 -6.98 13.66 0.95
C VAL A 230 -6.24 13.49 2.26
N THR A 231 -6.44 14.42 3.20
CA THR A 231 -6.14 14.17 4.61
C THR A 231 -7.34 13.46 5.22
N LEU A 232 -7.16 12.31 5.87
CA LEU A 232 -8.30 11.56 6.43
C LEU A 232 -9.14 12.38 7.40
N GLN A 233 -8.51 13.29 8.15
CA GLN A 233 -9.17 14.17 9.10
C GLN A 233 -10.03 15.25 8.45
N ASP A 234 -9.85 15.55 7.15
CA ASP A 234 -10.64 16.57 6.45
C ASP A 234 -12.10 16.09 6.36
N GLY A 235 -12.99 16.74 7.10
CA GLY A 235 -14.39 16.33 7.24
C GLY A 235 -14.63 15.17 8.22
N CYS A 236 -13.60 14.72 8.94
CA CYS A 236 -13.74 13.78 10.06
C CYS A 236 -12.59 13.89 11.08
N GLU A 237 -12.61 14.93 11.92
CA GLU A 237 -11.58 15.12 12.96
C GLU A 237 -11.59 14.04 14.07
N GLN A 238 -12.62 13.18 14.10
CA GLN A 238 -12.69 12.02 15.01
C GLN A 238 -11.87 10.83 14.49
N ASP A 239 -11.41 10.84 13.24
CA ASP A 239 -10.55 9.82 12.68
C ASP A 239 -9.11 10.02 13.17
N LEU A 240 -8.69 9.18 14.12
CA LEU A 240 -7.36 9.24 14.74
C LEU A 240 -6.39 8.21 14.12
N SER A 241 -6.67 7.77 12.90
CA SER A 241 -5.85 6.73 12.26
C SER A 241 -4.41 7.16 12.10
N GLU A 242 -3.48 6.28 12.45
CA GLU A 242 -2.05 6.46 12.20
C GLU A 242 -1.58 5.61 11.01
N HIS A 243 -0.26 5.52 10.81
CA HIS A 243 0.34 4.91 9.63
C HIS A 243 -0.14 3.48 9.36
N GLY A 244 -0.30 2.66 10.39
CA GLY A 244 -0.73 1.26 10.31
C GLY A 244 -2.24 1.07 10.25
N SER A 245 -3.04 1.89 10.94
CA SER A 245 -4.49 1.71 10.99
C SER A 245 -5.22 2.16 9.72
N VAL A 246 -4.60 2.97 8.86
CA VAL A 246 -5.22 3.45 7.61
C VAL A 246 -5.72 2.32 6.70
N ILE A 247 -5.04 1.16 6.68
CA ILE A 247 -5.44 0.01 5.86
C ILE A 247 -6.63 -0.78 6.43
N TYR A 248 -7.04 -0.49 7.67
CA TYR A 248 -8.23 -1.04 8.32
C TYR A 248 -9.34 0.00 8.50
N ASN A 249 -9.12 1.23 8.03
CA ASN A 249 -10.01 2.35 8.23
C ASN A 249 -11.18 2.33 7.22
N ARG A 250 -12.42 2.43 7.72
CA ARG A 250 -13.64 2.41 6.89
C ARG A 250 -13.79 3.64 6.00
N ARG A 251 -13.35 4.81 6.48
CA ARG A 251 -13.32 6.05 5.71
C ARG A 251 -12.31 5.93 4.55
N ALA A 252 -11.12 5.41 4.80
CA ALA A 252 -10.11 5.15 3.78
C ALA A 252 -10.63 4.15 2.74
N LEU A 253 -11.26 3.05 3.17
CA LEU A 253 -11.89 2.10 2.25
C LEU A 253 -12.99 2.76 1.40
N HIS A 254 -13.83 3.61 1.98
CA HIS A 254 -14.85 4.36 1.24
C HIS A 254 -14.22 5.28 0.18
N LEU A 255 -13.20 6.04 0.56
CA LEU A 255 -12.46 6.93 -0.34
C LEU A 255 -11.75 6.15 -1.45
N VAL A 256 -11.16 4.99 -1.15
CA VAL A 256 -10.62 4.07 -2.16
C VAL A 256 -11.71 3.71 -3.17
N ARG A 257 -12.89 3.26 -2.70
CA ARG A 257 -14.01 2.91 -3.60
C ARG A 257 -14.48 4.10 -4.45
N GLN A 258 -14.48 5.31 -3.91
CA GLN A 258 -14.78 6.53 -4.67
C GLN A 258 -13.78 6.74 -5.80
N VAL A 259 -12.48 6.66 -5.52
CA VAL A 259 -11.43 6.85 -6.52
C VAL A 259 -11.50 5.75 -7.60
N LEU A 260 -11.82 4.51 -7.19
CA LEU A 260 -12.05 3.39 -8.10
C LEU A 260 -13.31 3.58 -8.97
N GLY A 261 -14.16 4.57 -8.69
CA GLY A 261 -15.36 4.90 -9.46
C GLY A 261 -16.58 4.08 -9.06
N ASP A 262 -16.66 3.60 -7.81
CA ASP A 262 -17.80 2.86 -7.31
C ASP A 262 -19.04 3.76 -7.12
N PRO A 263 -20.13 3.56 -7.88
CA PRO A 263 -21.34 4.37 -7.71
C PRO A 263 -21.94 4.24 -6.30
N ALA A 264 -21.78 3.08 -5.66
CA ALA A 264 -22.24 2.84 -4.29
C ALA A 264 -21.43 3.65 -3.24
N ALA A 265 -20.30 4.24 -3.63
CA ALA A 265 -19.49 5.10 -2.78
C ALA A 265 -19.68 6.60 -3.09
N ALA A 266 -20.63 6.99 -3.94
CA ALA A 266 -20.81 8.40 -4.34
C ALA A 266 -21.18 9.37 -3.20
N GLY A 267 -21.65 8.86 -2.06
CA GLY A 267 -21.99 9.66 -0.87
C GLY A 267 -20.77 10.13 -0.06
N PRO A 268 -20.99 10.95 0.99
CA PRO A 268 -19.90 11.37 1.87
C PRO A 268 -19.26 10.17 2.56
N ALA A 269 -17.94 10.21 2.72
CA ALA A 269 -17.21 9.18 3.45
C ALA A 269 -17.64 9.17 4.93
N PRO A 270 -17.76 7.98 5.55
CA PRO A 270 -18.19 7.86 6.94
C PRO A 270 -17.23 8.63 7.87
N CYS A 271 -17.77 9.10 8.99
CA CYS A 271 -16.98 9.67 10.06
C CYS A 271 -17.21 8.89 11.35
N GLU A 272 -16.25 8.01 11.66
CA GLU A 272 -16.26 7.15 12.84
C GLU A 272 -14.86 7.20 13.47
N PRO A 273 -14.75 7.10 14.81
CA PRO A 273 -13.44 6.97 15.44
C PRO A 273 -12.74 5.70 14.97
N THR A 274 -11.60 5.86 14.32
CA THR A 274 -10.63 4.77 14.13
C THR A 274 -9.44 5.10 15.02
N LEU A 275 -9.18 4.24 16.00
CA LEU A 275 -8.15 4.48 17.00
C LEU A 275 -6.79 4.02 16.49
N ILE A 276 -5.75 4.68 17.02
CA ILE A 276 -4.36 4.27 16.87
C ILE A 276 -4.21 2.83 17.34
N VAL A 277 -3.55 1.97 16.54
CA VAL A 277 -3.39 0.54 16.87
C VAL A 277 -2.72 0.36 18.25
N ALA A 278 -1.80 1.25 18.64
CA ALA A 278 -1.15 1.23 19.96
C ALA A 278 -2.07 1.58 21.15
N GLN A 279 -3.32 2.01 20.92
CA GLN A 279 -4.32 2.29 21.95
C GLN A 279 -5.38 1.20 22.07
N LEU A 280 -5.32 0.15 21.25
CA LEU A 280 -6.18 -1.02 21.40
C LEU A 280 -5.66 -1.87 22.58
N PRO A 281 -6.49 -2.23 23.56
CA PRO A 281 -6.06 -3.12 24.64
C PRO A 281 -5.56 -4.44 24.04
N PRO A 282 -4.51 -5.06 24.61
CA PRO A 282 -4.09 -6.40 24.19
C PRO A 282 -5.29 -7.35 24.37
N GLY A 283 -5.74 -7.92 23.25
CA GLY A 283 -6.83 -8.90 23.22
C GLY A 283 -6.41 -10.26 23.74
#